data_AF-A0AAE2XVE4-F1
#
_entry.id   AF-A0AAE2XVE4-F1
#
_cell.length_a   1.000
_cell.length_b   1.000
_cell.length_c   1.000
_cell.angle_alpha   90.00
_cell.angle_beta   90.00
_cell.angle_gamma   90.00
#
_symmetry.space_group_name_H-M   'P 1'
#
loop_
_entity.id
_entity.type
_entity.pdbx_description
1 polymer ?
#
loop_
_entity_poly.entity_id
_entity_poly.type
_entity_poly.pdbx_seq_one_letter_code
_entity_poly.pdbx_strand_id
1 'polypeptide(L)'
;MVVFFVVLASRCEVGGMGSRFLVVSQIDATVGSPHQRELEEFSASKFPLFRDFGLERVRGVVCGELGGRFEGLGLGEDWSFTLEFFPEVNVHVLYFYYGDEFGDVEGELKFLFSGERAYWVPGEDLVTFTGIALNFLEAKLVGREPADRSYGEKSGLMVKILEERREPFRLLRAEDAEGLGRFVGAEVLRNGSEWRIKREVFPQVFVEVLYSRDMLDVSYSGRNLPSVGSYQLELLATFLINHIIRFITVENHGKVKLPSICYKMFSRMFTKEKGWSHHTSDAT
;
A
#
# COMPACT_ATOMS: atom_id res chain seq x y z
N MET A 1 33.91 9.91 -20.56
CA MET A 1 32.72 9.14 -20.17
C MET A 1 32.20 9.76 -18.89
N VAL A 2 31.21 10.65 -18.99
CA VAL A 2 30.72 11.45 -17.85
C VAL A 2 29.48 10.75 -17.30
N VAL A 3 29.60 10.23 -16.09
CA VAL A 3 28.48 9.62 -15.36
C VAL A 3 27.76 10.74 -14.62
N PHE A 4 26.56 11.08 -15.06
CA PHE A 4 25.67 11.97 -14.33
C PHE A 4 24.91 11.15 -13.27
N PHE A 5 25.25 11.38 -12.00
CA PHE A 5 24.36 11.04 -10.89
C PHE A 5 23.38 12.20 -10.71
N VAL A 6 22.10 11.97 -11.04
CA VAL A 6 21.03 12.88 -10.62
C VAL A 6 20.60 12.46 -9.22
N VAL A 7 21.09 13.19 -8.22
CA VAL A 7 20.57 13.16 -6.85
C VAL A 7 19.33 14.03 -6.84
N LEU A 8 18.13 13.43 -6.78
CA LEU A 8 16.88 14.16 -6.57
C LEU A 8 16.75 14.51 -5.09
N ALA A 9 17.14 15.73 -4.76
CA ALA A 9 16.85 16.38 -3.49
C ALA A 9 15.45 17.02 -3.52
N SER A 10 14.73 16.80 -2.42
CA SER A 10 13.53 17.46 -1.89
C SER A 10 12.94 18.65 -2.65
N ARG A 11 11.65 18.54 -2.97
CA ARG A 11 10.72 19.67 -3.07
C ARG A 11 9.42 19.33 -2.35
N CYS A 12 9.22 19.94 -1.18
CA CYS A 12 7.89 20.23 -0.66
C CYS A 12 7.31 21.34 -1.55
N GLU A 13 6.45 20.98 -2.49
CA GLU A 13 5.59 21.93 -3.21
C GLU A 13 4.14 21.66 -2.80
N VAL A 14 3.52 22.67 -2.20
CA VAL A 14 2.09 22.70 -1.89
C VAL A 14 1.36 23.04 -3.19
N GLY A 15 0.66 22.07 -3.77
CA GLY A 15 -0.09 22.21 -5.02
C GLY A 15 -1.51 21.67 -4.87
N GLY A 16 -2.47 22.59 -4.83
CA GLY A 16 -3.90 22.30 -4.72
C GLY A 16 -4.54 21.85 -6.03
N MET A 17 -5.19 20.70 -5.98
CA MET A 17 -6.46 20.35 -6.63
C MET A 17 -7.21 19.56 -5.56
N GLY A 18 -8.38 20.02 -5.12
CA GLY A 18 -9.05 19.53 -3.90
C GLY A 18 -9.11 18.01 -3.85
N SER A 19 -8.24 17.41 -3.04
CA SER A 19 -8.13 15.96 -2.90
C SER A 19 -9.42 15.46 -2.27
N ARG A 20 -10.18 14.67 -3.02
CA ARG A 20 -11.34 13.97 -2.47
C ARG A 20 -10.82 12.93 -1.48
N PHE A 21 -11.00 13.21 -0.19
CA PHE A 21 -10.76 12.23 0.86
C PHE A 21 -11.90 11.21 0.90
N LEU A 22 -11.54 9.94 1.06
CA LEU A 22 -12.45 8.81 1.18
C LEU A 22 -12.26 8.15 2.54
N VAL A 23 -13.35 7.65 3.11
CA VAL A 23 -13.30 6.66 4.21
C VAL A 23 -13.42 5.25 3.63
N VAL A 24 -12.89 4.24 4.32
CA VAL A 24 -12.86 2.87 3.78
C VAL A 24 -14.25 2.32 3.47
N SER A 25 -15.27 2.67 4.27
CA SER A 25 -16.65 2.25 4.02
C SER A 25 -17.22 2.72 2.67
N GLN A 26 -16.76 3.86 2.15
CA GLN A 26 -17.10 4.33 0.81
C GLN A 26 -16.44 3.47 -0.27
N ILE A 27 -15.17 3.09 -0.08
CA ILE A 27 -14.41 2.22 -0.99
C ILE A 27 -14.99 0.80 -1.03
N ASP A 28 -15.43 0.28 0.12
CA ASP A 28 -16.13 -1.00 0.23
C ASP A 28 -17.57 -0.95 -0.29
N ALA A 29 -18.08 0.25 -0.58
CA ALA A 29 -19.44 0.50 -1.02
C ALA A 29 -20.51 -0.21 -0.15
N THR A 30 -20.30 -0.19 1.18
CA THR A 30 -21.09 -0.94 2.18
C THR A 30 -21.19 -0.14 3.50
N VAL A 31 -22.40 -0.05 4.05
CA VAL A 31 -22.65 0.53 5.39
C VAL A 31 -22.22 -0.49 6.46
N GLY A 32 -21.45 -0.05 7.46
CA GLY A 32 -20.95 -0.94 8.52
C GLY A 32 -19.85 -1.89 8.04
N SER A 33 -18.95 -1.40 7.17
CA SER A 33 -17.80 -2.17 6.69
C SER A 33 -16.99 -2.75 7.88
N PRO A 34 -16.62 -4.05 7.85
CA PRO A 34 -15.72 -4.62 8.86
C PRO A 34 -14.36 -3.90 8.88
N HIS A 35 -13.88 -3.42 7.73
CA HIS A 35 -12.62 -2.68 7.63
C HIS A 35 -12.70 -1.31 8.33
N GLN A 36 -13.89 -0.69 8.36
CA GLN A 36 -14.07 0.55 9.13
C GLN A 36 -13.92 0.30 10.64
N ARG A 37 -14.46 -0.83 11.13
CA ARG A 37 -14.31 -1.23 12.55
C ARG A 37 -12.86 -1.52 12.91
N GLU A 38 -12.12 -2.18 12.01
CA GLU A 38 -10.69 -2.43 12.23
C GLU A 38 -9.87 -1.13 12.34
N LEU A 39 -10.20 -0.10 11.56
CA LEU A 39 -9.59 1.23 11.70
C LEU A 39 -9.98 1.91 13.02
N GLU A 40 -11.21 1.73 13.50
CA GLU A 40 -11.64 2.21 14.83
C GLU A 40 -10.88 1.48 15.96
N GLU A 41 -10.62 0.18 15.81
CA GLU A 41 -9.78 -0.59 16.74
C GLU A 41 -8.31 -0.15 16.72
N PHE A 42 -7.77 0.20 15.55
CA PHE A 42 -6.45 0.84 15.45
C PHE A 42 -6.44 2.21 16.13
N SER A 43 -7.48 3.02 15.95
CA SER A 43 -7.61 4.30 16.66
C SER A 43 -7.54 4.09 18.18
N ALA A 44 -8.40 3.23 18.72
CA ALA A 44 -8.46 2.96 20.15
C ALA A 44 -7.14 2.39 20.72
N SER A 45 -6.49 1.48 19.99
CA SER A 45 -5.26 0.82 20.45
C SER A 45 -3.99 1.64 20.24
N LYS A 46 -3.93 2.48 19.19
CA LYS A 46 -2.72 3.23 18.81
C LYS A 46 -2.76 4.70 19.21
N PHE A 47 -3.91 5.27 19.56
CA PHE A 47 -3.97 6.65 20.04
C PHE A 47 -3.07 6.91 21.27
N PRO A 48 -3.07 6.06 22.34
CA PRO A 48 -2.22 6.31 23.50
C PRO A 48 -0.73 6.38 23.15
N LEU A 49 -0.29 5.57 22.19
CA LEU A 49 1.08 5.59 21.67
C LEU A 49 1.45 6.97 21.11
N PHE A 50 0.55 7.58 20.34
CA PHE A 50 0.80 8.86 19.67
C PHE A 50 0.86 10.00 20.70
N ARG A 51 -0.02 9.94 21.71
CA ARG A 51 -0.03 10.86 22.86
C ARG A 51 1.27 10.74 23.66
N ASP A 52 1.65 9.53 24.06
CA ASP A 52 2.75 9.30 25.00
C ASP A 52 4.12 9.63 24.41
N PHE A 53 4.33 9.36 23.11
CA PHE A 53 5.61 9.63 22.45
C PHE A 53 5.72 11.04 21.87
N GLY A 54 4.59 11.71 21.61
CA GLY A 54 4.53 13.07 21.10
C GLY A 54 4.99 13.22 19.63
N LEU A 55 4.64 14.38 19.06
CA LEU A 55 4.81 14.67 17.63
C LEU A 55 6.24 14.47 17.13
N GLU A 56 7.26 15.00 17.83
CA GLU A 56 8.64 14.98 17.31
C GLU A 56 9.20 13.56 17.16
N ARG A 57 8.89 12.67 18.11
CA ARG A 57 9.37 11.29 18.04
C ARG A 57 8.61 10.50 16.98
N VAL A 58 7.29 10.68 16.88
CA VAL A 58 6.47 10.10 15.81
C VAL A 58 6.97 10.58 14.44
N ARG A 59 7.24 11.88 14.31
CA ARG A 59 7.77 12.50 13.09
C ARG A 59 9.09 11.89 12.66
N GLY A 60 10.01 11.67 13.60
CA GLY A 60 11.29 11.01 13.32
C GLY A 60 11.13 9.63 12.67
N VAL A 61 10.24 8.79 13.20
CA VAL A 61 10.01 7.44 12.67
C VAL A 61 9.24 7.49 11.35
N VAL A 62 8.18 8.29 11.25
CA VAL A 62 7.36 8.38 10.04
C VAL A 62 8.19 8.86 8.85
N CYS A 63 8.93 9.96 9.01
CA CYS A 63 9.72 10.51 7.90
C CYS A 63 10.99 9.69 7.61
N GLY A 64 11.67 9.20 8.65
CA GLY A 64 12.96 8.53 8.51
C GLY A 64 12.86 7.04 8.14
N GLU A 65 11.84 6.34 8.63
CA GLU A 65 11.76 4.88 8.55
C GLU A 65 10.53 4.37 7.80
N LEU A 66 9.40 5.10 7.80
CA LEU A 66 8.23 4.76 6.97
C LEU A 66 8.21 5.49 5.62
N GLY A 67 8.99 6.57 5.47
CA GLY A 67 8.99 7.39 4.25
C GLY A 67 7.75 8.26 4.10
N GLY A 68 7.03 8.51 5.20
CA GLY A 68 5.86 9.38 5.23
C GLY A 68 6.23 10.86 5.27
N ARG A 69 5.19 11.70 5.18
CA ARG A 69 5.30 13.16 5.29
C ARG A 69 4.24 13.70 6.23
N PHE A 70 4.58 14.74 6.99
CA PHE A 70 3.60 15.48 7.79
C PHE A 70 3.01 16.59 6.95
N GLU A 71 1.70 16.62 6.86
CA GLU A 71 0.93 17.63 6.14
C GLU A 71 -0.39 17.82 6.87
N GLY A 72 -0.78 19.07 7.14
CA GLY A 72 -2.10 19.39 7.67
C GLY A 72 -3.14 19.31 6.55
N LEU A 73 -4.25 18.64 6.83
CA LEU A 73 -5.39 18.51 5.93
C LEU A 73 -6.48 19.57 6.17
N GLY A 74 -6.41 20.29 7.31
CA GLY A 74 -7.32 21.39 7.62
C GLY A 74 -8.72 20.93 8.04
N LEU A 75 -8.83 19.74 8.62
CA LEU A 75 -10.07 19.12 9.12
C LEU A 75 -10.23 19.26 10.64
N GLY A 76 -9.42 20.14 11.25
CA GLY A 76 -9.40 20.38 12.69
C GLY A 76 -8.49 19.41 13.46
N GLU A 77 -7.68 18.62 12.77
CA GLU A 77 -6.66 17.76 13.39
C GLU A 77 -5.55 18.60 14.04
N ASP A 78 -4.99 18.10 15.14
CA ASP A 78 -3.80 18.70 15.76
C ASP A 78 -2.57 18.53 14.86
N TRP A 79 -2.47 17.34 14.26
CA TRP A 79 -1.50 17.02 13.23
C TRP A 79 -1.91 15.78 12.46
N SER A 80 -1.34 15.64 11.26
CA SER A 80 -1.52 14.46 10.42
C SER A 80 -0.25 14.12 9.66
N PHE A 81 -0.15 12.85 9.28
CA PHE A 81 0.85 12.40 8.33
C PHE A 81 0.22 11.53 7.24
N THR A 82 0.93 11.47 6.12
CA THR A 82 0.53 10.74 4.93
C THR A 82 1.59 9.74 4.54
N LEU A 83 1.14 8.54 4.23
CA LEU A 83 1.92 7.45 3.65
C LEU A 83 1.45 7.22 2.21
N GLU A 84 2.39 7.19 1.27
CA GLU A 84 2.08 6.76 -0.09
C GLU A 84 2.15 5.23 -0.16
N PHE A 85 1.01 4.57 -0.38
CA PHE A 85 0.98 3.12 -0.56
C PHE A 85 1.45 2.72 -1.96
N PHE A 86 0.94 3.43 -2.97
CA PHE A 86 1.35 3.41 -4.38
C PHE A 86 1.19 4.82 -4.95
N PRO A 87 1.80 5.16 -6.11
CA PRO A 87 1.55 6.44 -6.74
C PRO A 87 0.03 6.66 -6.91
N GLU A 88 -0.48 7.84 -6.51
CA GLU A 88 -1.91 8.18 -6.48
C GLU A 88 -2.78 7.34 -5.52
N VAL A 89 -2.17 6.71 -4.51
CA VAL A 89 -2.85 5.99 -3.42
C VAL A 89 -2.21 6.39 -2.09
N ASN A 90 -2.82 7.38 -1.43
CA ASN A 90 -2.37 7.93 -0.17
C ASN A 90 -3.23 7.43 0.99
N VAL A 91 -2.59 7.13 2.12
CA VAL A 91 -3.20 6.87 3.42
C VAL A 91 -2.85 8.04 4.34
N HIS A 92 -3.88 8.68 4.89
CA HIS A 92 -3.74 9.78 5.84
C HIS A 92 -4.11 9.29 7.24
N VAL A 93 -3.24 9.54 8.21
CA VAL A 93 -3.49 9.32 9.63
C VAL A 93 -3.57 10.68 10.30
N LEU A 94 -4.76 10.99 10.83
CA LEU A 94 -5.06 12.27 11.47
C LEU A 94 -5.15 12.03 12.98
N TYR A 95 -4.47 12.85 13.75
CA TYR A 95 -4.47 12.80 15.20
C TYR A 95 -5.29 13.97 15.77
N PHE A 96 -6.23 13.64 16.65
CA PHE A 96 -7.07 14.59 17.38
C PHE A 96 -6.91 14.35 18.88
N TYR A 97 -6.55 15.38 19.63
CA TYR A 97 -6.50 15.39 21.08
C TYR A 97 -7.58 16.34 21.60
N TYR A 98 -8.55 15.78 22.32
CA TYR A 98 -9.67 16.56 22.88
C TYR A 98 -9.38 17.05 24.31
N GLY A 99 -8.33 16.52 24.94
CA GLY A 99 -8.03 16.78 26.35
C GLY A 99 -9.04 16.16 27.30
N ASP A 100 -8.95 16.54 28.56
CA ASP A 100 -9.82 16.02 29.64
C ASP A 100 -11.21 16.67 29.65
N GLU A 101 -11.48 17.63 28.74
CA GLU A 101 -12.67 18.48 28.78
C GLU A 101 -13.89 17.89 28.05
N PHE A 102 -13.71 16.86 27.21
CA PHE A 102 -14.77 16.29 26.36
C PHE A 102 -15.08 14.82 26.65
N GLY A 103 -15.54 14.52 27.88
CA GLY A 103 -16.17 13.22 28.22
C GLY A 103 -15.20 12.04 28.30
N ASP A 104 -15.66 10.84 27.92
CA ASP A 104 -14.93 9.56 28.07
C ASP A 104 -13.85 9.30 26.99
N VAL A 105 -13.67 10.20 26.02
CA VAL A 105 -12.73 10.02 24.89
C VAL A 105 -11.73 11.16 24.87
N GLU A 106 -10.50 10.86 25.27
CA GLU A 106 -9.38 11.81 25.34
C GLU A 106 -8.86 12.25 23.97
N GLY A 107 -9.11 11.45 22.94
CA GLY A 107 -8.77 11.74 21.55
C GLY A 107 -8.93 10.51 20.66
N GLU A 108 -8.61 10.68 19.37
CA GLU A 108 -8.76 9.61 18.37
C GLU A 108 -7.79 9.77 17.20
N LEU A 109 -7.54 8.66 16.51
CA LEU A 109 -7.01 8.64 15.15
C LEU A 109 -8.13 8.52 14.13
N LYS A 110 -8.07 9.33 13.07
CA LYS A 110 -8.91 9.15 11.87
C LYS A 110 -8.06 8.76 10.67
N PHE A 111 -8.68 7.99 9.79
CA PHE A 111 -8.03 7.44 8.61
C PHE A 111 -8.79 7.87 7.37
N LEU A 112 -8.07 8.50 6.45
CA LEU A 112 -8.61 8.93 5.16
C LEU A 112 -7.72 8.41 4.04
N PHE A 113 -8.31 8.20 2.87
CA PHE A 113 -7.64 7.73 1.68
C PHE A 113 -7.81 8.75 0.55
N SER A 114 -6.77 9.01 -0.23
CA SER A 114 -6.84 9.97 -1.35
C SER A 114 -5.93 9.61 -2.51
N GLY A 115 -6.07 10.35 -3.61
CA GLY A 115 -5.40 10.09 -4.88
C GLY A 115 -6.33 9.38 -5.86
N GLU A 116 -6.07 9.55 -7.14
CA GLU A 116 -6.97 9.10 -8.22
C GLU A 116 -7.20 7.59 -8.20
N ARG A 117 -6.25 6.81 -7.68
CA ARG A 117 -6.32 5.34 -7.66
C ARG A 117 -6.69 4.77 -6.30
N ALA A 118 -6.90 5.58 -5.26
CA ALA A 118 -7.23 5.08 -3.93
C ALA A 118 -8.47 4.20 -3.93
N TYR A 119 -9.52 4.63 -4.65
CA TYR A 119 -10.75 3.86 -4.76
C TYR A 119 -10.62 2.62 -5.66
N TRP A 120 -9.48 2.38 -6.33
CA TRP A 120 -9.26 1.15 -7.09
C TRP A 120 -8.84 0.00 -6.18
N VAL A 121 -8.22 0.33 -5.04
CA VAL A 121 -7.66 -0.64 -4.10
C VAL A 121 -8.76 -1.13 -3.16
N PRO A 122 -8.91 -2.45 -2.92
CA PRO A 122 -9.84 -2.99 -1.94
C PRO A 122 -9.60 -2.38 -0.55
N GLY A 123 -10.68 -2.18 0.22
CA GLY A 123 -10.57 -1.69 1.59
C GLY A 123 -9.67 -2.56 2.48
N GLU A 124 -9.73 -3.89 2.28
CA GLU A 124 -8.88 -4.87 2.96
C GLU A 124 -7.38 -4.57 2.79
N ASP A 125 -6.92 -4.36 1.55
CA ASP A 125 -5.52 -4.03 1.24
C ASP A 125 -5.10 -2.71 1.92
N LEU A 126 -5.97 -1.69 1.87
CA LEU A 126 -5.71 -0.37 2.46
C LEU A 126 -5.60 -0.41 3.98
N VAL A 127 -6.53 -1.11 4.64
CA VAL A 127 -6.55 -1.26 6.10
C VAL A 127 -5.41 -2.13 6.58
N THR A 128 -5.12 -3.23 5.88
CA THR A 128 -3.99 -4.09 6.22
C THR A 128 -2.67 -3.33 6.09
N PHE A 129 -2.47 -2.56 5.01
CA PHE A 129 -1.28 -1.70 4.88
C PHE A 129 -1.19 -0.66 6.02
N THR A 130 -2.31 -0.02 6.37
CA THR A 130 -2.38 0.92 7.49
C THR A 130 -1.96 0.25 8.81
N GLY A 131 -2.46 -0.95 9.08
CA GLY A 131 -2.09 -1.74 10.25
C GLY A 131 -0.60 -2.11 10.27
N ILE A 132 -0.03 -2.51 9.12
CA ILE A 132 1.42 -2.77 9.01
C ILE A 132 2.22 -1.53 9.38
N ALA A 133 1.86 -0.36 8.83
CA ALA A 133 2.57 0.89 9.10
C ALA A 133 2.46 1.32 10.57
N LEU A 134 1.27 1.22 11.18
CA LEU A 134 1.07 1.56 12.59
C LEU A 134 1.81 0.60 13.53
N ASN A 135 1.80 -0.69 13.23
CA ASN A 135 2.55 -1.69 14.02
C ASN A 135 4.07 -1.52 13.88
N PHE A 136 4.55 -1.14 12.69
CA PHE A 136 5.95 -0.77 12.48
C PHE A 136 6.31 0.48 13.28
N LEU A 137 5.50 1.54 13.21
CA LEU A 137 5.68 2.76 13.97
C LEU A 137 5.76 2.47 15.47
N GLU A 138 4.81 1.70 16.01
CA GLU A 138 4.83 1.24 17.40
C GLU A 138 6.12 0.51 17.73
N ALA A 139 6.50 -0.50 16.96
CA ALA A 139 7.70 -1.29 17.19
C ALA A 139 8.95 -0.40 17.28
N LYS A 140 9.07 0.59 16.40
CA LYS A 140 10.18 1.56 16.42
C LYS A 140 10.13 2.50 17.60
N LEU A 141 8.95 3.00 17.96
CA LEU A 141 8.80 3.90 19.10
C LEU A 141 9.12 3.17 20.42
N VAL A 142 8.72 1.91 20.58
CA VAL A 142 8.97 1.12 21.80
C VAL A 142 10.30 0.36 21.80
N GLY A 143 11.04 0.36 20.69
CA GLY A 143 12.31 -0.36 20.55
C GLY A 143 12.15 -1.88 20.47
N ARG A 144 11.02 -2.38 19.93
CA ARG A 144 10.75 -3.80 19.74
C ARG A 144 11.21 -4.25 18.35
N GLU A 145 11.95 -5.33 18.31
CA GLU A 145 12.35 -5.98 17.06
C GLU A 145 11.24 -6.91 16.54
N PRO A 146 11.11 -7.10 15.20
CA PRO A 146 10.20 -8.09 14.63
C PRO A 146 10.50 -9.51 15.11
N ALA A 147 9.44 -10.29 15.35
CA ALA A 147 9.54 -11.63 15.91
C ALA A 147 10.12 -12.67 14.94
N ASP A 148 9.87 -12.53 13.64
CA ASP A 148 10.38 -13.43 12.60
C ASP A 148 11.07 -12.64 11.47
N ARG A 149 12.25 -13.11 11.08
CA ARG A 149 13.14 -12.53 10.08
C ARG A 149 13.60 -13.56 9.03
N SER A 150 12.87 -14.67 8.89
CA SER A 150 13.13 -15.63 7.82
C SER A 150 12.65 -15.07 6.48
N TYR A 151 13.54 -14.41 5.74
CA TYR A 151 13.22 -13.77 4.45
C TYR A 151 13.49 -14.67 3.24
N GLY A 152 14.21 -15.78 3.42
CA GLY A 152 14.59 -16.68 2.33
C GLY A 152 13.54 -17.76 2.03
N GLU A 153 12.73 -18.11 3.03
CA GLU A 153 11.66 -19.10 2.91
C GLU A 153 10.31 -18.39 2.75
N LYS A 154 9.45 -18.95 1.91
CA LYS A 154 8.10 -18.44 1.68
C LYS A 154 7.11 -19.25 2.48
N SER A 155 6.17 -18.59 3.11
CA SER A 155 5.04 -19.26 3.74
C SER A 155 4.22 -20.03 2.70
N GLY A 156 3.48 -21.06 3.15
CA GLY A 156 2.56 -21.78 2.29
C GLY A 156 1.48 -20.87 1.68
N LEU A 157 1.10 -19.80 2.39
CA LEU A 157 0.17 -18.80 1.88
C LEU A 157 0.79 -18.00 0.73
N MET A 158 2.03 -17.53 0.88
CA MET A 158 2.73 -16.80 -0.18
C MET A 158 2.92 -17.65 -1.44
N VAL A 159 3.28 -18.93 -1.29
CA VAL A 159 3.39 -19.86 -2.43
C VAL A 159 2.06 -19.98 -3.18
N LYS A 160 0.94 -20.13 -2.44
CA LYS A 160 -0.40 -20.19 -3.03
C LYS A 160 -0.76 -18.88 -3.76
N ILE A 161 -0.45 -17.74 -3.16
CA ILE A 161 -0.69 -16.41 -3.74
C ILE A 161 0.03 -16.25 -5.07
N LEU A 162 1.31 -16.65 -5.16
CA LEU A 162 2.10 -16.58 -6.40
C LEU A 162 1.49 -17.44 -7.52
N GLU A 163 1.09 -18.66 -7.18
CA GLU A 163 0.49 -19.60 -8.14
C GLU A 163 -0.86 -19.07 -8.68
N GLU A 164 -1.74 -18.56 -7.82
CA GLU A 164 -3.04 -18.01 -8.22
C GLU A 164 -2.94 -16.72 -9.05
N ARG A 165 -1.83 -15.98 -8.92
CA ARG A 165 -1.64 -14.65 -9.50
C ARG A 165 -0.70 -14.63 -10.71
N ARG A 166 -0.14 -15.76 -11.12
CA ARG A 166 0.82 -15.83 -12.25
C ARG A 166 0.17 -15.58 -13.60
N GLU A 167 -1.06 -16.06 -13.83
CA GLU A 167 -1.66 -16.09 -15.16
C GLU A 167 -1.79 -14.69 -15.81
N PRO A 168 -2.22 -13.63 -15.09
CA PRO A 168 -2.23 -12.27 -15.64
C PRO A 168 -0.88 -11.79 -16.19
N PHE A 169 0.25 -12.22 -15.60
CA PHE A 169 1.58 -11.73 -16.01
C PHE A 169 1.96 -12.15 -17.43
N ARG A 170 1.30 -13.18 -18.00
CA ARG A 170 1.44 -13.56 -19.41
C ARG A 170 1.01 -12.44 -20.39
N LEU A 171 0.21 -11.50 -19.92
CA LEU A 171 -0.31 -10.40 -20.73
C LEU A 171 0.63 -9.18 -20.76
N LEU A 172 1.74 -9.20 -20.01
CA LEU A 172 2.74 -8.13 -20.04
C LEU A 172 3.52 -8.15 -21.37
N ARG A 173 3.57 -7.00 -22.03
CA ARG A 173 4.26 -6.79 -23.31
C ARG A 173 5.48 -5.90 -23.12
N ALA A 174 6.40 -5.93 -24.08
CA ALA A 174 7.66 -5.21 -24.02
C ALA A 174 7.49 -3.71 -23.71
N GLU A 175 6.52 -3.12 -24.40
CA GLU A 175 6.16 -1.71 -24.35
C GLU A 175 5.54 -1.28 -23.00
N ASP A 176 5.08 -2.24 -22.18
CA ASP A 176 4.40 -1.94 -20.93
C ASP A 176 5.38 -1.54 -19.81
N ALA A 177 6.69 -1.76 -19.97
CA ALA A 177 7.68 -1.62 -18.88
C ALA A 177 7.72 -0.22 -18.26
N GLU A 178 7.75 0.83 -19.07
CA GLU A 178 7.77 2.22 -18.57
C GLU A 178 6.44 2.60 -17.91
N GLY A 179 5.32 2.20 -18.52
CA GLY A 179 3.97 2.44 -17.98
C GLY A 179 3.78 1.76 -16.63
N LEU A 180 4.18 0.50 -16.54
CA LEU A 180 4.14 -0.29 -15.32
C LEU A 180 4.97 0.35 -14.21
N GLY A 181 6.21 0.74 -14.51
CA GLY A 181 7.10 1.37 -13.54
C GLY A 181 6.53 2.65 -12.94
N ARG A 182 5.92 3.51 -13.78
CA ARG A 182 5.21 4.71 -13.30
C ARG A 182 3.95 4.38 -12.50
N PHE A 183 3.19 3.38 -12.92
CA PHE A 183 1.93 3.01 -12.27
C PHE A 183 2.15 2.41 -10.87
N VAL A 184 3.14 1.53 -10.73
CA VAL A 184 3.46 0.86 -9.46
C VAL A 184 4.57 1.54 -8.67
N GLY A 185 5.14 2.64 -9.16
CA GLY A 185 6.27 3.34 -8.54
C GLY A 185 7.46 2.41 -8.30
N ALA A 186 7.90 1.71 -9.34
CA ALA A 186 8.95 0.69 -9.26
C ALA A 186 9.96 0.83 -10.39
N GLU A 187 11.18 0.36 -10.15
CA GLU A 187 12.14 0.07 -11.22
C GLU A 187 11.70 -1.20 -11.93
N VAL A 188 11.53 -1.14 -13.25
CA VAL A 188 11.11 -2.27 -14.08
C VAL A 188 12.20 -2.58 -15.09
N LEU A 189 12.77 -3.78 -14.97
CA LEU A 189 13.75 -4.32 -15.89
C LEU A 189 13.14 -5.50 -16.64
N ARG A 190 13.36 -5.52 -17.95
CA ARG A 190 12.96 -6.64 -18.82
C ARG A 190 14.16 -7.15 -19.60
N ASN A 191 14.41 -8.45 -19.52
CA ASN A 191 15.42 -9.13 -20.32
C ASN A 191 14.80 -10.34 -21.01
N GLY A 192 14.50 -10.21 -22.31
CA GLY A 192 13.77 -11.23 -23.05
C GLY A 192 12.38 -11.48 -22.46
N SER A 193 12.15 -12.68 -21.94
CA SER A 193 10.90 -13.06 -21.26
C SER A 193 10.92 -12.82 -19.75
N GLU A 194 12.03 -12.35 -19.20
CA GLU A 194 12.19 -12.13 -17.76
C GLU A 194 11.81 -10.70 -17.39
N TRP A 195 11.01 -10.57 -16.35
CA TRP A 195 10.59 -9.32 -15.75
C TRP A 195 11.10 -9.26 -14.31
N ARG A 196 11.66 -8.11 -13.94
CA ARG A 196 12.04 -7.78 -12.57
C ARG A 196 11.42 -6.44 -12.23
N ILE A 197 10.57 -6.42 -11.23
CA ILE A 197 9.81 -5.23 -10.81
C ILE A 197 10.17 -4.98 -9.35
N LYS A 198 11.00 -3.98 -9.10
CA LYS A 198 11.57 -3.70 -7.79
C LYS A 198 11.05 -2.38 -7.24
N ARG A 199 10.36 -2.45 -6.10
CA ARG A 199 9.78 -1.28 -5.41
C ARG A 199 10.42 -1.12 -4.03
N GLU A 200 10.77 0.12 -3.70
CA GLU A 200 11.06 0.52 -2.32
C GLU A 200 9.70 0.75 -1.62
N VAL A 201 9.36 -0.12 -0.66
CA VAL A 201 8.05 -0.07 0.03
C VAL A 201 8.11 0.77 1.30
N PHE A 202 9.27 0.80 1.94
CA PHE A 202 9.69 1.74 2.99
C PHE A 202 11.16 2.11 2.74
N PRO A 203 11.66 3.22 3.29
CA PRO A 203 13.07 3.60 3.18
C PRO A 203 14.03 2.43 3.42
N GLN A 204 14.81 2.10 2.39
CA GLN A 204 15.78 1.00 2.34
C GLN A 204 15.19 -0.40 2.57
N VAL A 205 13.91 -0.61 2.25
CA VAL A 205 13.23 -1.91 2.22
C VAL A 205 12.65 -2.12 0.83
N PHE A 206 13.14 -3.14 0.12
CA PHE A 206 12.77 -3.43 -1.24
C PHE A 206 12.06 -4.76 -1.37
N VAL A 207 10.98 -4.75 -2.12
CA VAL A 207 10.30 -5.94 -2.63
C VAL A 207 10.57 -6.04 -4.12
N GLU A 208 11.02 -7.19 -4.59
CA GLU A 208 11.22 -7.48 -6.01
C GLU A 208 10.30 -8.62 -6.44
N VAL A 209 9.44 -8.36 -7.42
CA VAL A 209 8.64 -9.37 -8.11
C VAL A 209 9.42 -9.83 -9.35
N LEU A 210 9.62 -11.13 -9.47
CA LEU A 210 10.26 -11.76 -10.62
C LEU A 210 9.22 -12.57 -11.40
N TYR A 211 9.20 -12.40 -12.72
CA TYR A 211 8.37 -13.22 -13.59
C TYR A 211 9.17 -13.70 -14.79
N SER A 212 9.36 -15.02 -14.92
CA SER A 212 10.10 -15.65 -16.01
C SER A 212 9.54 -17.05 -16.27
N ARG A 213 9.39 -17.43 -17.54
CA ARG A 213 8.96 -18.79 -17.96
C ARG A 213 7.74 -19.30 -17.18
N ASP A 214 6.69 -18.48 -17.07
CA ASP A 214 5.46 -18.79 -16.33
C ASP A 214 5.62 -18.99 -14.80
N MET A 215 6.78 -18.66 -14.26
CA MET A 215 7.04 -18.65 -12.82
C MET A 215 6.95 -17.23 -12.30
N LEU A 216 6.09 -17.01 -11.31
CA LEU A 216 6.00 -15.78 -10.53
C LEU A 216 6.68 -16.01 -9.18
N ASP A 217 7.60 -15.13 -8.81
CA ASP A 217 8.36 -15.23 -7.57
C ASP A 217 8.56 -13.85 -6.92
N VAL A 218 8.93 -13.84 -5.65
CA VAL A 218 9.27 -12.63 -4.90
C VAL A 218 10.54 -12.79 -4.08
N SER A 219 11.26 -11.69 -3.93
CA SER A 219 12.41 -11.59 -3.04
C SER A 219 12.44 -10.24 -2.32
N TYR A 220 13.20 -10.20 -1.22
CA TYR A 220 13.29 -9.06 -0.34
C TYR A 220 14.74 -8.63 -0.16
N SER A 221 14.99 -7.33 -0.11
CA SER A 221 16.34 -6.80 0.10
C SER A 221 16.31 -5.42 0.74
N GLY A 222 17.48 -4.93 1.15
CA GLY A 222 17.64 -3.57 1.66
C GLY A 222 18.22 -3.51 3.08
N ARG A 223 18.80 -2.35 3.41
CA ARG A 223 19.50 -2.15 4.69
C ARG A 223 18.57 -2.16 5.90
N ASN A 224 17.32 -1.72 5.70
CA ASN A 224 16.32 -1.66 6.77
C ASN A 224 15.41 -2.90 6.82
N LEU A 225 15.67 -3.91 5.98
CA LEU A 225 14.89 -5.15 5.94
C LEU A 225 14.71 -5.80 7.34
N PRO A 226 15.72 -5.86 8.23
CA PRO A 226 15.55 -6.41 9.58
C PRO A 226 14.48 -5.72 10.45
N SER A 227 14.06 -4.52 10.06
CA SER A 227 13.03 -3.73 10.77
C SER A 227 11.60 -4.17 10.46
N VAL A 228 11.40 -5.04 9.47
CA VAL A 228 10.08 -5.52 9.04
C VAL A 228 10.03 -7.03 9.16
N GLY A 229 8.98 -7.57 9.78
CA GLY A 229 8.83 -9.03 9.90
C GLY A 229 8.57 -9.69 8.55
N SER A 230 8.96 -10.97 8.43
CA SER A 230 8.75 -11.82 7.24
C SER A 230 7.30 -11.80 6.76
N TYR A 231 6.35 -11.98 7.68
CA TYR A 231 4.91 -11.98 7.38
C TYR A 231 4.44 -10.65 6.78
N GLN A 232 4.86 -9.52 7.35
CA GLN A 232 4.51 -8.20 6.82
C GLN A 232 5.13 -7.97 5.44
N LEU A 233 6.33 -8.48 5.17
CA LEU A 233 6.95 -8.41 3.84
C LEU A 233 6.18 -9.22 2.79
N GLU A 234 5.67 -10.41 3.15
CA GLU A 234 4.82 -11.20 2.25
C GLU A 234 3.50 -10.49 1.92
N LEU A 235 2.90 -9.80 2.88
CA LEU A 235 1.73 -8.95 2.63
C LEU A 235 2.06 -7.79 1.70
N LEU A 236 3.17 -7.07 1.94
CA LEU A 236 3.62 -5.99 1.06
C LEU A 236 3.92 -6.49 -0.36
N ALA A 237 4.50 -7.68 -0.50
CA ALA A 237 4.68 -8.34 -1.80
C ALA A 237 3.36 -8.69 -2.48
N THR A 238 2.40 -9.21 -1.71
CA THR A 238 1.05 -9.48 -2.22
C THR A 238 0.41 -8.22 -2.76
N PHE A 239 0.52 -7.09 -2.05
CA PHE A 239 -0.02 -5.81 -2.51
C PHE A 239 0.64 -5.33 -3.80
N LEU A 240 1.97 -5.45 -3.91
CA LEU A 240 2.68 -5.10 -5.14
C LEU A 240 2.20 -5.97 -6.32
N ILE A 241 2.07 -7.29 -6.13
CA ILE A 241 1.54 -8.19 -7.16
C ILE A 241 0.12 -7.81 -7.55
N ASN A 242 -0.77 -7.57 -6.57
CA ASN A 242 -2.15 -7.14 -6.83
C ASN A 242 -2.16 -5.84 -7.65
N HIS A 243 -1.28 -4.89 -7.36
CA HIS A 243 -1.23 -3.62 -8.07
C HIS A 243 -0.64 -3.75 -9.48
N ILE A 244 0.31 -4.64 -9.70
CA ILE A 244 0.77 -5.02 -11.06
C ILE A 244 -0.40 -5.64 -11.84
N ILE A 245 -1.20 -6.51 -11.22
CA ILE A 245 -2.38 -7.09 -11.87
C ILE A 245 -3.42 -6.01 -12.21
N ARG A 246 -3.61 -4.98 -11.37
CA ARG A 246 -4.49 -3.84 -11.71
C ARG A 246 -4.01 -3.13 -12.97
N PHE A 247 -2.70 -2.86 -13.09
CA PHE A 247 -2.10 -2.31 -14.31
C PHE A 247 -2.39 -3.19 -15.53
N ILE A 248 -2.09 -4.49 -15.44
CA ILE A 248 -2.35 -5.45 -16.52
C ILE A 248 -3.84 -5.42 -16.92
N THR A 249 -4.73 -5.39 -15.93
CA THR A 249 -6.18 -5.38 -16.13
C THR A 249 -6.61 -4.16 -16.92
N VAL A 250 -6.22 -2.95 -16.51
CA VAL A 250 -6.65 -1.72 -17.19
C VAL A 250 -6.06 -1.60 -18.60
N GLU A 251 -4.82 -2.05 -18.80
CA GLU A 251 -4.19 -2.02 -20.12
C GLU A 251 -4.79 -3.02 -21.11
N ASN A 252 -5.41 -4.10 -20.62
CA ASN A 252 -5.91 -5.19 -21.45
C ASN A 252 -7.44 -5.32 -21.47
N HIS A 253 -8.15 -4.55 -20.64
CA HIS A 253 -9.61 -4.59 -20.57
C HIS A 253 -10.25 -4.23 -21.92
N GLY A 254 -11.19 -5.07 -22.36
CA GLY A 254 -11.86 -4.93 -23.67
C GLY A 254 -11.00 -5.32 -24.88
N LYS A 255 -9.72 -5.65 -24.69
CA LYS A 255 -8.80 -6.07 -25.77
C LYS A 255 -8.65 -7.59 -25.84
N VAL A 256 -8.60 -8.25 -24.68
CA VAL A 256 -8.41 -9.71 -24.55
C VAL A 256 -9.30 -10.28 -23.43
N LYS A 257 -9.48 -11.61 -23.42
CA LYS A 257 -10.11 -12.30 -22.28
C LYS A 257 -9.16 -12.24 -21.08
N LEU A 258 -9.60 -11.59 -20.01
CA LEU A 258 -8.84 -11.45 -18.77
C LEU A 258 -9.14 -12.60 -17.80
N PRO A 259 -8.13 -13.14 -17.08
CA PRO A 259 -8.34 -14.06 -15.97
C PRO A 259 -9.27 -13.48 -14.90
N SER A 260 -10.05 -14.33 -14.23
CA SER A 260 -11.03 -13.87 -13.22
C SER A 260 -10.37 -13.12 -12.05
N ILE A 261 -9.13 -13.48 -11.70
CA ILE A 261 -8.36 -12.83 -10.63
C ILE A 261 -8.13 -11.33 -10.91
N CYS A 262 -8.03 -10.91 -12.18
CA CYS A 262 -7.85 -9.52 -12.58
C CYS A 262 -8.93 -8.60 -11.99
N TYR A 263 -10.19 -9.02 -12.03
CA TYR A 263 -11.32 -8.25 -11.51
C TYR A 263 -11.41 -8.27 -9.99
N LYS A 264 -10.88 -9.32 -9.34
CA LYS A 264 -10.87 -9.44 -7.88
C LYS A 264 -9.88 -8.50 -7.21
N MET A 265 -8.91 -7.96 -7.97
CA MET A 265 -7.93 -7.03 -7.41
C MET A 265 -8.49 -5.62 -7.21
N PHE A 266 -9.69 -5.32 -7.69
CA PHE A 266 -10.29 -3.98 -7.58
C PHE A 266 -11.29 -3.90 -6.43
N SER A 267 -11.41 -2.70 -5.85
CA SER A 267 -12.42 -2.41 -4.84
C SER A 267 -13.84 -2.61 -5.39
N ARG A 268 -14.78 -2.85 -4.48
CA ARG A 268 -16.19 -2.95 -4.82
C ARG A 268 -16.76 -1.66 -5.40
N MET A 269 -16.27 -0.50 -4.95
CA MET A 269 -16.66 0.80 -5.50
C MET A 269 -16.26 0.90 -6.97
N PHE A 270 -15.00 0.56 -7.31
CA PHE A 270 -14.51 0.62 -8.68
C PHE A 270 -15.23 -0.37 -9.59
N THR A 271 -15.41 -1.62 -9.15
CA THR A 271 -16.10 -2.63 -9.98
C THR A 271 -17.56 -2.26 -10.24
N LYS A 272 -18.27 -1.70 -9.25
CA LYS A 272 -19.63 -1.16 -9.45
C LYS A 272 -19.65 -0.04 -10.49
N GLU A 273 -18.72 0.91 -10.41
CA GLU A 273 -18.64 2.03 -11.37
C GLU A 273 -18.38 1.55 -12.79
N LYS A 274 -17.52 0.54 -12.96
CA LYS A 274 -17.21 -0.05 -14.27
C LYS A 274 -18.24 -1.06 -14.77
N GLY A 275 -19.23 -1.42 -13.95
CA GLY A 275 -20.19 -2.48 -14.26
C GLY A 275 -19.54 -3.86 -14.37
N TRP A 276 -18.41 -4.09 -13.70
CA TRP A 276 -17.72 -5.38 -13.68
C TRP A 276 -18.38 -6.30 -12.65
N SER A 277 -18.85 -7.46 -13.08
CA SER A 277 -19.33 -8.48 -12.15
C SER A 277 -18.15 -9.21 -11.51
N HIS A 278 -18.17 -9.36 -10.18
CA HIS A 278 -17.24 -10.26 -9.48
C HIS A 278 -17.50 -11.75 -9.81
N HIS A 279 -18.56 -12.03 -10.56
CA HIS A 279 -18.93 -13.34 -11.09
C HIS A 279 -19.14 -13.26 -12.60
N THR A 280 -18.09 -13.50 -13.36
CA THR A 280 -18.20 -14.34 -14.55
C THR A 280 -17.53 -15.66 -14.20
N SER A 281 -18.24 -16.53 -13.47
CA SER A 281 -18.08 -17.95 -13.71
C SER A 281 -18.42 -18.16 -15.18
N ASP A 282 -17.49 -18.73 -15.94
CA ASP A 282 -17.69 -19.06 -17.35
C ASP A 282 -19.06 -19.73 -17.54
N ALA A 283 -19.97 -19.03 -18.20
CA ALA A 283 -21.18 -19.61 -18.76
C ALA A 283 -20.96 -19.68 -20.27
N THR A 284 -20.30 -20.75 -20.70
CA THR A 284 -20.47 -21.46 -21.97
C THR A 284 -19.74 -22.78 -21.88
#